data_AF-A0A540X0U3-F1
#
_entry.id   AF-A0A540X0U3-F1
#
_cell.length_a   1.000
_cell.length_b   1.000
_cell.length_c   1.000
_cell.angle_alpha   90.00
_cell.angle_beta   90.00
_cell.angle_gamma   90.00
#
_symmetry.space_group_name_H-M   'P 1'
#
loop_
_entity.id
_entity.type
_entity.pdbx_description
1 polymer ?
#
loop_
_entity_poly.entity_id
_entity_poly.type
_entity_poly.pdbx_seq_one_letter_code
_entity_poly.pdbx_strand_id
1 'polypeptide(L)'
;AMASLSLSPGVARGLGFSLLGVLLGYLVLCARMRRTLKVERLHLKVSLPTLRQALEQLVVSCLDWSLAAMVLWVLLPSGVGISPPSMVALFAVAQLVGIASQVPGGLGVFDSIILAALTPEVPASMLLGTLVVYRIVYYLLPFAVAAVMLLGHELSQHRGDLSELRARLGRRRQEG
;
A
#
# COMPACT_ATOMS: atom_id res chain seq x y z
N ALA A 1 2.07 14.06 -19.32
CA ALA A 1 1.43 13.59 -18.07
C ALA A 1 1.12 14.69 -17.02
N MET A 2 2.06 15.53 -16.52
CA MET A 2 1.72 16.57 -15.50
C MET A 2 1.05 17.83 -16.05
N ALA A 3 0.98 18.00 -17.38
CA ALA A 3 0.36 19.15 -18.03
C ALA A 3 -1.19 19.10 -18.05
N SER A 4 -1.81 17.98 -17.66
CA SER A 4 -3.27 17.84 -17.64
C SER A 4 -3.91 18.17 -16.28
N LEU A 5 -3.13 18.32 -15.21
CA LEU A 5 -3.60 19.03 -14.02
C LEU A 5 -3.29 20.50 -14.22
N SER A 6 -4.31 21.28 -14.55
CA SER A 6 -4.32 22.75 -14.61
C SER A 6 -4.09 23.42 -13.24
N LEU A 7 -3.27 22.82 -12.38
CA LEU A 7 -2.80 23.43 -11.16
C LEU A 7 -1.70 24.43 -11.52
N SER A 8 -1.94 25.70 -11.20
CA SER A 8 -0.90 26.72 -11.28
C SER A 8 0.37 26.21 -10.56
N PRO A 9 1.58 26.36 -11.15
CA PRO A 9 2.83 25.94 -10.51
C PRO A 9 3.00 26.48 -9.09
N GLY A 10 2.40 27.64 -8.78
CA GLY A 10 2.37 28.21 -7.44
C GLY A 10 1.55 27.36 -6.44
N VAL A 11 0.39 26.85 -6.87
CA VAL A 11 -0.46 25.99 -6.03
C VAL A 11 0.22 24.66 -5.77
N ALA A 12 0.81 24.04 -6.79
CA ALA A 12 1.54 22.79 -6.64
C ALA A 12 2.73 22.92 -5.67
N ARG A 13 3.52 24.01 -5.78
CA ARG A 13 4.61 24.31 -4.84
C ARG A 13 4.08 24.59 -3.43
N GLY A 14 3.01 25.37 -3.31
CA GLY A 14 2.37 25.67 -2.03
C GLY A 14 1.94 24.41 -1.29
N LEU A 15 1.21 23.52 -1.98
CA LEU A 15 0.82 22.21 -1.44
C LEU A 15 2.04 21.36 -1.04
N GLY A 16 3.08 21.32 -1.88
CA GLY A 16 4.32 20.62 -1.57
C GLY A 16 4.98 21.14 -0.28
N PHE A 17 5.12 22.47 -0.14
CA PHE A 17 5.66 23.07 1.08
C PHE A 17 4.79 22.83 2.30
N SER A 18 3.45 22.88 2.16
CA SER A 18 2.53 22.55 3.25
C SER A 18 2.68 21.11 3.72
N LEU A 19 2.75 20.14 2.79
CA LEU A 19 2.96 18.73 3.11
C LEU A 19 4.31 18.48 3.78
N LEU A 20 5.38 19.12 3.29
CA LEU A 20 6.70 19.08 3.93
C LEU A 20 6.68 19.70 5.34
N GLY A 21 5.97 20.80 5.52
CA GLY A 21 5.78 21.45 6.82
C GLY A 21 5.07 20.54 7.83
N VAL A 22 4.02 19.84 7.40
CA VAL A 22 3.33 18.84 8.23
C VAL A 22 4.25 17.68 8.59
N LEU A 23 5.01 17.15 7.64
CA LEU A 23 5.99 16.09 7.89
C LEU A 23 7.07 16.52 8.89
N LEU A 24 7.66 17.69 8.70
CA LEU A 24 8.66 18.25 9.62
C LEU A 24 8.06 18.51 11.00
N GLY A 25 6.84 19.03 11.07
CA GLY A 25 6.10 19.21 12.32
C GLY A 25 5.90 17.89 13.06
N TYR A 26 5.51 16.82 12.35
CA TYR A 26 5.40 15.47 12.91
C TYR A 26 6.74 14.94 13.44
N LEU A 27 7.83 15.07 12.68
CA LEU A 27 9.16 14.63 13.11
C LEU A 27 9.66 15.42 14.32
N VAL A 28 9.45 16.75 14.35
CA VAL A 28 9.79 17.60 15.49
C VAL A 28 8.97 17.21 16.72
N LEU A 29 7.67 16.91 16.54
CA LEU A 29 6.81 16.43 17.63
C LEU A 29 7.33 15.10 18.19
N CYS A 30 7.68 14.13 17.33
CA CYS A 30 8.26 12.85 17.76
C CYS A 30 9.64 13.02 18.43
N ALA A 31 10.44 14.01 18.01
CA ALA A 31 11.72 14.30 18.62
C ALA A 31 11.59 14.95 20.00
N ARG A 32 10.60 15.85 20.17
CA ARG A 32 10.43 16.65 21.39
C ARG A 32 9.59 15.95 22.45
N MET A 33 8.51 15.25 22.08
CA MET A 33 7.62 14.59 23.02
C MET A 33 7.98 13.12 23.16
N ARG A 34 8.73 12.80 24.22
CA ARG A 34 9.39 11.51 24.30
C ARG A 34 8.49 10.30 24.54
N ARG A 35 7.27 10.38 25.10
CA ARG A 35 6.45 9.16 25.34
C ARG A 35 4.92 9.25 25.37
N THR A 36 4.27 10.34 25.77
CA THR A 36 2.78 10.35 25.84
C THR A 36 2.19 11.74 25.66
N LEU A 37 1.34 11.90 24.65
CA LEU A 37 0.38 13.00 24.60
C LEU A 37 -0.86 12.57 25.38
N LYS A 38 -1.06 13.19 26.54
CA LYS A 38 -2.33 13.11 27.26
C LYS A 38 -3.23 14.21 26.71
N VAL A 39 -4.16 13.86 25.83
CA VAL A 39 -5.19 14.79 25.41
C VAL A 39 -6.33 14.68 26.43
N GLU A 40 -6.27 15.48 27.50
CA GLU A 40 -7.24 15.42 28.61
C GLU A 40 -8.68 15.62 28.14
N ARG A 41 -8.89 16.39 27.06
CA ARG A 41 -10.21 16.63 26.46
C ARG A 41 -10.84 15.42 25.76
N LEU A 42 -10.04 14.41 25.37
CA LEU A 42 -10.52 13.24 24.60
C LEU A 42 -10.33 11.91 25.33
N HIS A 43 -9.80 11.90 26.56
CA HIS A 43 -9.38 10.68 27.28
C HIS A 43 -8.46 9.74 26.46
N LEU A 44 -7.81 10.25 25.41
CA LEU A 44 -6.92 9.48 24.55
C LEU A 44 -5.47 9.62 25.05
N LYS A 45 -4.85 8.47 25.36
CA LYS A 45 -3.41 8.36 25.56
C LYS A 45 -2.78 7.97 24.23
N VAL A 46 -2.25 8.96 23.51
CA VAL A 46 -1.53 8.69 22.26
C VAL A 46 -0.04 8.58 22.58
N SER A 47 0.50 7.36 22.45
CA SER A 47 1.93 7.09 22.52
C SER A 47 2.56 7.45 21.18
N LEU A 48 3.38 8.50 21.16
CA LEU A 48 4.11 8.88 19.95
C LEU A 48 5.27 7.90 19.71
N PRO A 49 5.55 7.53 18.44
CA PRO A 49 6.74 6.75 18.13
C PRO A 49 8.00 7.57 18.45
N THR A 50 9.09 6.86 18.74
CA THR A 50 10.40 7.52 18.85
C THR A 50 10.79 8.14 17.49
N LEU A 51 11.63 9.19 17.51
CA LEU A 51 12.14 9.79 16.27
C LEU A 51 12.75 8.74 15.31
N ARG A 52 13.45 7.74 15.85
CA ARG A 52 14.01 6.62 15.07
C ARG A 52 12.92 5.84 14.35
N GLN A 53 11.87 5.43 15.06
CA GLN A 53 10.73 4.71 14.47
C GLN A 53 9.98 5.56 13.43
N ALA A 54 9.81 6.86 13.69
CA ALA A 54 9.17 7.78 12.74
C ALA A 54 9.98 7.91 11.43
N LEU A 55 11.31 7.99 11.53
CA LEU A 55 12.19 8.02 10.36
C LEU A 55 12.22 6.67 9.63
N GLU A 56 12.27 5.55 10.35
CA GLU A 56 12.18 4.21 9.75
C GLU A 56 10.86 4.04 8.98
N GLN A 57 9.74 4.45 9.58
CA GLN A 57 8.44 4.43 8.93
C GLN A 57 8.42 5.31 7.68
N LEU A 58 8.97 6.52 7.74
CA LEU A 58 9.06 7.41 6.58
C LEU A 58 9.83 6.74 5.43
N VAL A 59 11.01 6.18 5.71
CA VAL A 59 11.83 5.51 4.71
C VAL A 59 11.10 4.30 4.12
N VAL A 60 10.51 3.45 4.96
CA VAL A 60 9.76 2.27 4.50
C VAL A 60 8.56 2.68 3.65
N SER A 61 7.79 3.70 4.06
CA SER A 61 6.65 4.21 3.28
C SER A 61 7.08 4.82 1.94
N CYS A 62 8.15 5.60 1.91
CA CYS A 62 8.68 6.16 0.66
C CYS A 62 9.15 5.06 -0.30
N LEU A 63 9.85 4.04 0.22
CA LEU A 63 10.29 2.89 -0.56
C LEU A 63 9.11 2.10 -1.10
N ASP A 64 8.12 1.79 -0.24
CA ASP A 64 6.92 1.06 -0.62
C ASP A 64 6.17 1.73 -1.78
N TRP A 65 5.86 3.03 -1.66
CA TRP A 65 5.17 3.79 -2.70
C TRP A 65 6.01 3.91 -3.99
N SER A 66 7.33 4.10 -3.84
CA SER A 66 8.22 4.20 -5.00
C SER A 66 8.32 2.88 -5.75
N LEU A 67 8.52 1.77 -5.03
CA LEU A 67 8.59 0.43 -5.61
C LEU A 67 7.26 0.05 -6.28
N ALA A 68 6.12 0.36 -5.64
CA ALA A 68 4.79 0.17 -6.24
C ALA A 68 4.63 0.91 -7.56
N ALA A 69 4.98 2.20 -7.60
CA ALA A 69 4.97 2.97 -8.83
C ALA A 69 5.96 2.41 -9.88
N MET A 70 7.12 1.92 -9.46
CA MET A 70 8.13 1.36 -10.36
C MET A 70 7.69 0.05 -10.99
N VAL A 71 6.96 -0.81 -10.28
CA VAL A 71 6.40 -2.02 -10.89
C VAL A 71 5.42 -1.64 -12.01
N LEU A 72 4.54 -0.67 -11.79
CA LEU A 72 3.66 -0.18 -12.85
C LEU A 72 4.47 0.44 -14.02
N TRP A 73 5.51 1.21 -13.72
CA TRP A 73 6.39 1.81 -14.72
C TRP A 73 7.07 0.76 -15.61
N VAL A 74 7.60 -0.31 -15.01
CA VAL A 74 8.26 -1.41 -15.73
C VAL A 74 7.28 -2.21 -16.59
N LEU A 75 6.01 -2.29 -16.17
CA LEU A 75 4.97 -2.98 -16.94
C LEU A 75 4.46 -2.17 -18.13
N LEU A 76 4.73 -0.86 -18.19
CA LEU A 76 4.35 -0.05 -19.35
C LEU A 76 5.05 -0.54 -20.62
N PRO A 77 4.40 -0.39 -21.79
CA PRO A 77 5.03 -0.71 -23.06
C PRO A 77 6.30 0.13 -23.28
N SER A 78 7.26 -0.42 -24.02
CA SER A 78 8.46 0.32 -24.40
C SER A 78 8.11 1.57 -25.23
N GLY A 79 8.69 2.72 -24.90
CA GLY A 79 8.52 3.97 -25.66
C GLY A 79 7.62 5.02 -25.00
N VAL A 80 7.04 4.76 -23.82
CA VAL A 80 6.33 5.79 -23.05
C VAL A 80 7.33 6.81 -22.51
N GLY A 81 7.06 8.10 -22.71
CA GLY A 81 7.97 9.20 -22.36
C GLY A 81 7.97 9.57 -20.87
N ILE A 82 7.27 8.82 -20.01
CA ILE A 82 7.16 9.13 -18.59
C ILE A 82 8.43 8.71 -17.83
N SER A 83 9.08 9.69 -17.21
CA SER A 83 10.25 9.43 -16.36
C SER A 83 9.86 8.69 -15.07
N PRO A 84 10.76 7.90 -14.45
CA PRO A 84 10.46 7.20 -13.20
C PRO A 84 9.97 8.13 -12.07
N PRO A 85 10.60 9.29 -11.78
CA PRO A 85 10.09 10.21 -10.75
C PRO A 85 8.70 10.77 -11.08
N SER A 86 8.42 11.07 -12.35
CA SER A 86 7.09 11.50 -12.79
C SER A 86 6.04 10.40 -12.60
N MET A 87 6.42 9.14 -12.78
CA MET A 87 5.53 8.02 -12.49
C MET A 87 5.23 7.91 -11.00
N VAL A 88 6.23 8.03 -10.11
CA VAL A 88 5.98 8.03 -8.65
C VAL A 88 5.00 9.15 -8.27
N ALA A 89 5.19 10.36 -8.81
CA ALA A 89 4.30 11.48 -8.55
C ALA A 89 2.87 11.23 -9.06
N LEU A 90 2.72 10.74 -10.30
CA LEU A 90 1.41 10.41 -10.87
C LEU A 90 0.72 9.30 -10.08
N PHE A 91 1.45 8.24 -9.75
CA PHE A 91 0.96 7.12 -8.97
C PHE A 91 0.50 7.58 -7.58
N ALA A 92 1.29 8.42 -6.90
CA ALA A 92 0.94 8.94 -5.59
C ALA A 92 -0.35 9.77 -5.62
N VAL A 93 -0.50 10.64 -6.62
CA VAL A 93 -1.74 11.43 -6.81
C VAL A 93 -2.93 10.50 -7.09
N ALA A 94 -2.78 9.55 -8.00
CA ALA A 94 -3.84 8.60 -8.33
C ALA A 94 -4.27 7.79 -7.09
N GLN A 95 -3.31 7.35 -6.28
CA GLN A 95 -3.57 6.59 -5.05
C GLN A 95 -4.26 7.44 -3.98
N LEU A 96 -3.83 8.69 -3.78
CA LEU A 96 -4.46 9.62 -2.83
C LEU A 96 -5.90 9.94 -3.22
N VAL A 97 -6.17 10.19 -4.51
CA VAL A 97 -7.54 10.42 -5.01
C VAL A 97 -8.37 9.15 -4.87
N GLY A 98 -7.79 7.98 -5.16
CA GLY A 98 -8.42 6.68 -4.92
C GLY A 98 -8.82 6.50 -3.45
N ILE A 99 -7.94 6.82 -2.51
CA ILE A 99 -8.24 6.76 -1.06
C ILE A 99 -9.34 7.76 -0.69
N ALA A 100 -9.25 9.00 -1.16
CA ALA A 100 -10.23 10.04 -0.88
C ALA A 100 -11.63 9.69 -1.41
N SER A 101 -11.72 8.92 -2.51
CA SER A 101 -12.98 8.47 -3.08
C SER A 101 -13.73 7.44 -2.24
N GLN A 102 -13.07 6.82 -1.26
CA GLN A 102 -13.61 5.72 -0.44
C GLN A 102 -14.09 4.50 -1.25
N VAL A 103 -13.74 4.42 -2.53
CA VAL A 103 -14.03 3.25 -3.35
C VAL A 103 -13.15 2.09 -2.87
N PRO A 104 -13.72 0.91 -2.55
CA PRO A 104 -12.95 -0.24 -2.12
C PRO A 104 -11.85 -0.60 -3.12
N GLY A 105 -10.59 -0.66 -2.66
CA GLY A 105 -9.43 -0.94 -3.50
C GLY A 105 -9.08 0.13 -4.53
N GLY A 106 -9.75 1.29 -4.53
CA GLY A 106 -9.56 2.37 -5.50
C GLY A 106 -9.84 1.96 -6.94
N LEU A 107 -10.66 0.92 -7.13
CA LEU A 107 -10.99 0.36 -8.44
C LEU A 107 -11.70 1.41 -9.29
N GLY A 108 -11.27 1.57 -10.55
CA GLY A 108 -11.82 2.58 -11.46
C GLY A 108 -11.23 3.98 -11.27
N VAL A 109 -11.13 4.50 -10.04
CA VAL A 109 -10.61 5.87 -9.80
C VAL A 109 -9.11 5.95 -10.10
N PHE A 110 -8.32 5.04 -9.53
CA PHE A 110 -6.88 4.97 -9.80
C PHE A 110 -6.63 4.75 -11.30
N ASP A 111 -7.34 3.79 -11.88
CA ASP A 111 -7.16 3.37 -13.27
C ASP A 111 -7.52 4.51 -14.24
N SER A 112 -8.61 5.25 -13.96
CA SER A 112 -9.04 6.39 -14.76
C SER A 112 -8.03 7.53 -14.74
N ILE A 113 -7.35 7.78 -13.62
CA ILE A 113 -6.33 8.83 -13.53
C ILE A 113 -5.09 8.44 -14.33
N ILE A 114 -4.64 7.18 -14.23
CA ILE A 114 -3.51 6.68 -15.02
C ILE A 114 -3.85 6.73 -16.52
N LEU A 115 -5.05 6.28 -16.89
CA LEU A 115 -5.54 6.36 -18.27
C LEU A 115 -5.58 7.82 -18.75
N ALA A 116 -6.22 8.72 -18.01
CA ALA A 116 -6.30 10.13 -18.41
C ALA A 116 -4.93 10.78 -18.58
N ALA A 117 -3.93 10.35 -17.81
CA ALA A 117 -2.58 10.90 -17.87
C ALA A 117 -1.73 10.34 -19.02
N LEU A 118 -1.97 9.08 -19.43
CA LEU A 118 -1.10 8.34 -20.36
C LEU A 118 -1.76 7.97 -21.70
N THR A 119 -3.07 8.10 -21.85
CA THR A 119 -3.76 7.84 -23.14
C THR A 119 -3.29 8.72 -24.31
N PRO A 120 -2.75 9.93 -24.12
CA PRO A 120 -2.14 10.67 -25.22
C PRO A 120 -0.90 9.99 -25.82
N GLU A 121 -0.22 9.12 -25.05
CA GLU A 121 1.02 8.45 -25.45
C GLU A 121 0.81 6.94 -25.70
N VAL A 122 -0.18 6.32 -25.05
CA VAL A 122 -0.40 4.86 -25.08
C VAL A 122 -1.87 4.54 -25.34
N PRO A 123 -2.19 3.60 -26.24
CA PRO A 123 -3.56 3.14 -26.45
C PRO A 123 -4.23 2.68 -25.16
N ALA A 124 -5.48 3.10 -24.92
CA ALA A 124 -6.23 2.78 -23.71
C ALA A 124 -6.35 1.26 -23.45
N SER A 125 -6.51 0.46 -24.50
CA SER A 125 -6.57 -1.01 -24.39
C SER A 125 -5.29 -1.62 -23.80
N MET A 126 -4.13 -1.08 -24.18
CA MET A 126 -2.83 -1.53 -23.69
C MET A 126 -2.59 -1.09 -22.25
N LEU A 127 -2.97 0.14 -21.90
CA LEU A 127 -2.91 0.63 -20.52
C LEU A 127 -3.83 -0.17 -19.59
N LEU A 128 -5.05 -0.49 -20.03
CA LEU A 128 -5.97 -1.35 -19.27
C LEU A 128 -5.36 -2.73 -19.03
N GLY A 129 -4.75 -3.34 -20.05
CA GLY A 129 -4.02 -4.61 -19.89
C GLY A 129 -2.87 -4.51 -18.87
N THR A 130 -2.09 -3.43 -18.96
CA THR A 130 -1.00 -3.13 -18.02
C THR A 130 -1.50 -3.02 -16.58
N LEU A 131 -2.60 -2.28 -16.37
CA LEU A 131 -3.21 -2.09 -15.05
C LEU A 131 -3.77 -3.40 -14.49
N VAL A 132 -4.38 -4.24 -15.33
CA VAL A 132 -4.83 -5.59 -14.92
C VAL A 132 -3.65 -6.45 -14.45
N VAL A 133 -2.56 -6.48 -15.21
CA VAL A 133 -1.34 -7.22 -14.82
C VAL A 133 -0.77 -6.66 -13.51
N TYR A 134 -0.73 -5.34 -13.35
CA TYR A 134 -0.31 -4.69 -12.11
C TYR A 134 -1.15 -5.16 -10.92
N ARG A 135 -2.48 -5.22 -11.05
CA ARG A 135 -3.37 -5.73 -9.99
C ARG A 135 -3.15 -7.21 -9.70
N ILE A 136 -2.87 -8.03 -10.72
CA ILE A 136 -2.54 -9.44 -10.50
C ILE A 136 -1.31 -9.56 -9.61
N VAL A 137 -0.26 -8.79 -9.91
CA VAL A 137 1.01 -8.81 -9.16
C VAL A 137 0.84 -8.27 -7.74
N TYR A 138 0.08 -7.19 -7.53
CA TYR A 138 -0.03 -6.53 -6.23
C TYR A 138 -1.15 -7.05 -5.32
N TYR A 139 -2.21 -7.64 -5.89
CA TYR A 139 -3.42 -7.96 -5.14
C TYR A 139 -3.64 -9.47 -5.14
N LEU A 140 -3.71 -10.08 -6.31
CA LEU A 140 -4.07 -11.49 -6.44
C LEU A 140 -2.93 -12.42 -6.05
N LEU A 141 -1.70 -12.11 -6.47
CA LEU A 141 -0.54 -12.95 -6.18
C LEU A 141 -0.25 -13.01 -4.66
N PRO A 142 -0.17 -11.89 -3.91
CA PRO A 142 0.03 -11.96 -2.47
C PRO A 142 -1.13 -12.64 -1.74
N PHE A 143 -2.37 -12.41 -2.20
CA PHE A 143 -3.55 -13.09 -1.67
C PHE A 143 -3.46 -14.61 -1.87
N ALA A 144 -3.10 -15.07 -3.07
CA ALA A 144 -2.96 -16.49 -3.37
C ALA A 144 -1.84 -17.14 -2.53
N VAL A 145 -0.70 -16.46 -2.38
CA VAL A 145 0.41 -16.94 -1.53
C VAL A 145 -0.06 -17.06 -0.07
N ALA A 146 -0.71 -16.03 0.47
CA ALA A 146 -1.24 -16.05 1.83
C ALA A 146 -2.28 -17.17 2.03
N ALA A 147 -3.18 -17.38 1.06
CA ALA A 147 -4.19 -18.44 1.11
C ALA A 147 -3.56 -19.85 1.09
N VAL A 148 -2.55 -20.07 0.26
CA VAL A 148 -1.81 -21.34 0.22
C VAL A 148 -1.05 -21.58 1.53
N MET A 149 -0.39 -20.55 2.08
CA MET A 149 0.29 -20.64 3.37
C MET A 149 -0.68 -20.99 4.50
N LEU A 150 -1.85 -20.35 4.53
CA LEU A 150 -2.89 -20.62 5.52
C LEU A 150 -3.44 -22.06 5.39
N LEU A 151 -3.76 -22.50 4.17
CA LEU A 151 -4.23 -23.86 3.94
C LEU A 151 -3.18 -24.90 4.36
N GLY A 152 -1.91 -24.64 4.05
CA GLY A 152 -0.80 -25.49 4.50
C GLY A 152 -0.68 -25.54 6.03
N HIS A 153 -0.90 -24.41 6.70
CA HIS A 153 -0.88 -24.32 8.15
C HIS A 153 -2.01 -25.14 8.80
N GLU A 154 -3.25 -24.98 8.32
CA GLU A 154 -4.42 -25.73 8.82
C GLU A 154 -4.27 -27.24 8.63
N LEU A 155 -3.79 -27.67 7.46
CA LEU A 155 -3.54 -29.08 7.17
C LEU A 155 -2.43 -29.67 8.07
N SER A 156 -1.45 -28.86 8.49
CA SER A 156 -0.41 -29.29 9.42
C SER A 156 -0.95 -29.43 10.85
N GLN A 157 -1.81 -28.52 11.30
CA GLN A 157 -2.36 -28.56 12.66
C GLN A 157 -3.33 -29.73 12.85
N HIS A 158 -4.25 -29.94 11.89
CA HIS A 158 -5.25 -31.02 12.01
C HIS A 158 -4.67 -32.44 11.91
N ARG A 159 -3.46 -32.61 11.38
CA ARG A 159 -2.75 -33.91 11.44
C ARG A 159 -2.32 -34.27 12.87
N GLY A 160 -2.05 -33.27 13.72
CA GLY A 160 -1.73 -33.47 15.14
C GLY A 160 -2.94 -34.00 15.92
N ASP A 161 -4.09 -33.33 15.82
CA ASP A 161 -5.31 -33.73 16.55
C ASP A 161 -5.86 -35.09 16.13
N LEU A 162 -5.83 -35.42 14.83
CA LEU A 162 -6.28 -36.72 14.35
C LEU A 162 -5.38 -37.88 14.81
N SER A 163 -4.08 -37.60 15.02
CA SER A 163 -3.15 -38.60 15.57
C SER A 163 -3.42 -38.88 17.05
N GLU A 164 -3.77 -37.86 17.82
CA GLU A 164 -4.12 -37.98 19.23
C GLU A 164 -5.49 -38.64 19.42
N LEU A 165 -6.48 -38.30 18.59
CA LEU A 165 -7.81 -38.91 18.62
C LEU A 165 -7.76 -40.41 18.25
N ARG A 166 -6.95 -40.78 17.25
CA ARG A 166 -6.69 -42.18 16.90
C ARG A 166 -5.98 -42.93 18.03
N ALA A 167 -5.02 -42.31 18.71
CA ALA A 167 -4.34 -42.91 19.85
C ALA A 167 -5.29 -43.15 21.04
N ARG A 168 -6.21 -42.22 21.31
CA ARG A 168 -7.24 -42.35 22.37
C ARG A 168 -8.28 -43.43 22.05
N LEU A 169 -8.71 -43.55 20.79
CA LEU A 169 -9.63 -44.60 20.35
C LEU A 169 -8.99 -46.00 20.35
N GLY A 170 -7.68 -46.09 20.09
CA GLY A 170 -6.92 -47.34 20.19
C GLY A 170 -6.85 -47.90 21.62
N ARG A 171 -6.65 -47.04 22.63
CA ARG A 171 -6.62 -47.47 24.04
C ARG A 171 -7.98 -47.96 24.55
N ARG A 172 -9.07 -47.27 24.22
CA ARG A 172 -10.43 -47.68 24.64
C ARG A 172 -10.87 -49.03 24.08
N ARG A 173 -10.26 -49.50 22.98
CA ARG A 173 -10.55 -50.82 22.39
C ARG A 173 -9.79 -51.98 23.05
N GLN A 174 -8.76 -51.69 23.85
CA GLN A 174 -7.99 -52.70 24.59
C GLN A 174 -8.49 -52.89 26.03
N GLU A 175 -9.33 -51.98 26.53
CA GLU A 175 -9.86 -51.99 27.91
C GLU A 175 -11.25 -52.64 28.04
N GLY A 176 -11.82 -53.20 26.97
CA GLY A 176 -13.09 -53.93 26.96
C GLY A 176 -12.97 -55.27 26.27
#